data_AF-A0A7S4EFN3-F1
#
_entry.id   AF-A0A7S4EFN3-F1
#
_cell.length_a   1.000
_cell.length_b   1.000
_cell.length_c   1.000
_cell.angle_alpha   90.00
_cell.angle_beta   90.00
_cell.angle_gamma   90.00
#
_symmetry.space_group_name_H-M   'P 1'
#
loop_
_entity.id
_entity.type
_entity.pdbx_description
1 polymer ?
#
loop_
_entity_poly.entity_id
_entity_poly.type
_entity_poly.pdbx_seq_one_letter_code
_entity_poly.pdbx_strand_id
1 'polypeptide(L)'
;MTHLHEPAVVYCLQRRYEQSSIYTYTGKILLALNPFQMLDNIYGEDIMKLYWQRDEHQPNSSSNGNSNSSSSGNNESQGGNRLKPHVYAIAQDAYRLLLHEGDDQSILVS
;
A
#
# COMPACT_ATOMS: atom_id res chain seq x y z
N MET A 1 -16.11 2.66 -22.26
CA MET A 1 -17.05 2.06 -21.30
C MET A 1 -16.42 0.79 -20.75
N THR A 2 -15.78 0.89 -19.59
CA THR A 2 -15.10 -0.23 -18.92
C THR A 2 -16.14 -1.26 -18.51
N HIS A 3 -16.23 -2.38 -19.23
CA HIS A 3 -17.07 -3.51 -18.85
C HIS A 3 -16.49 -4.14 -17.59
N LEU A 4 -16.94 -3.65 -16.43
CA LEU A 4 -16.64 -4.21 -15.12
C LEU A 4 -17.53 -5.45 -14.92
N HIS A 5 -17.28 -6.50 -15.69
CA HIS A 5 -17.98 -7.78 -15.56
C HIS A 5 -17.18 -8.69 -14.61
N GLU A 6 -17.85 -9.56 -13.87
CA GLU A 6 -17.23 -10.52 -12.93
C GLU A 6 -16.00 -11.26 -13.49
N PRO A 7 -15.98 -11.74 -14.76
CA PRO A 7 -14.80 -12.34 -15.38
C PRO A 7 -13.61 -11.40 -15.54
N ALA A 8 -13.84 -10.09 -15.72
CA ALA A 8 -12.74 -9.11 -15.79
C ALA A 8 -12.09 -8.93 -14.41
N VAL A 9 -12.88 -8.96 -13.34
CA VAL A 9 -12.36 -8.94 -11.97
C VAL A 9 -11.58 -10.22 -11.67
N VAL A 10 -12.15 -11.38 -11.98
CA VAL A 10 -11.47 -12.68 -11.81
C VAL A 10 -10.16 -12.73 -12.60
N TYR A 11 -10.16 -12.28 -13.86
CA TYR A 11 -8.96 -12.21 -14.68
C TYR A 11 -7.89 -11.30 -14.07
N CYS A 12 -8.28 -10.12 -13.58
CA CYS A 12 -7.36 -9.23 -12.88
C CYS A 12 -6.78 -9.88 -11.62
N LEU A 13 -7.60 -10.55 -10.81
CA LEU A 13 -7.14 -11.24 -9.60
C LEU A 13 -6.19 -12.39 -9.92
N GLN A 14 -6.50 -13.18 -10.95
CA GLN A 14 -5.63 -14.27 -11.42
C GLN A 14 -4.25 -13.73 -11.85
N ARG A 15 -4.23 -12.67 -12.68
CA ARG A 15 -2.97 -12.06 -13.13
C ARG A 15 -2.14 -11.51 -11.96
N ARG A 16 -2.78 -11.00 -10.91
CA ARG A 16 -2.10 -10.51 -9.71
C ARG A 16 -1.56 -11.64 -8.84
N TYR A 17 -2.29 -12.74 -8.75
CA TYR A 17 -1.82 -13.96 -8.09
C TYR A 17 -0.56 -14.50 -8.78
N GLU A 18 -0.56 -14.58 -10.11
CA GLU A 18 0.62 -14.97 -10.92
C GLU A 18 1.82 -14.06 -10.68
N GLN A 19 1.60 -12.79 -10.33
CA GLN A 19 2.63 -11.79 -10.04
C GLN A 19 3.00 -11.68 -8.55
N SER A 20 2.49 -12.57 -7.69
CA SER A 20 2.66 -12.51 -6.22
C SER A 20 2.23 -11.17 -5.59
N SER A 21 1.34 -10.43 -6.25
CA SER A 21 0.79 -9.16 -5.75
C SER A 21 -0.52 -9.40 -5.03
N ILE A 22 -0.42 -9.94 -3.80
CA ILE A 22 -1.57 -10.42 -3.05
C ILE A 22 -2.47 -9.33 -2.46
N TYR A 23 -1.96 -8.11 -2.32
CA TYR A 23 -2.70 -6.99 -1.73
C TYR A 23 -3.08 -5.96 -2.79
N THR A 24 -4.34 -5.50 -2.76
CA THR A 24 -4.84 -4.51 -3.73
C THR A 24 -5.85 -3.58 -3.08
N TYR A 25 -5.71 -2.27 -3.28
CA TYR A 25 -6.75 -1.34 -2.86
C TYR A 25 -7.93 -1.35 -3.82
N THR A 26 -9.14 -1.35 -3.28
CA THR A 26 -10.37 -0.99 -3.98
C THR A 26 -11.11 0.07 -3.16
N GLY A 27 -10.85 1.34 -3.47
CA GLY A 27 -11.29 2.46 -2.64
C GLY A 27 -10.72 2.39 -1.21
N LYS A 28 -11.61 2.32 -0.22
CA LYS A 28 -11.26 2.18 1.22
C LYS A 28 -11.05 0.72 1.66
N ILE A 29 -11.28 -0.25 0.78
CA ILE A 29 -11.18 -1.68 1.09
C ILE A 29 -9.82 -2.20 0.61
N LEU A 30 -9.21 -3.08 1.40
CA LEU A 30 -8.02 -3.85 1.01
C LEU A 30 -8.46 -5.26 0.62
N LEU A 31 -8.22 -5.64 -0.63
CA LEU A 31 -8.36 -7.02 -1.10
C LEU A 31 -7.05 -7.77 -0.82
N ALA A 32 -7.16 -8.90 -0.14
CA ALA A 32 -6.05 -9.83 0.12
C ALA A 32 -6.34 -11.17 -0.57
N LEU A 33 -5.39 -11.63 -1.39
CA LEU A 33 -5.43 -12.96 -2.01
C LEU A 33 -4.55 -13.90 -1.20
N ASN A 34 -5.06 -15.06 -0.81
CA ASN A 34 -4.24 -16.07 -0.14
C ASN A 34 -3.26 -16.70 -1.14
N PRO A 35 -1.94 -16.53 -0.98
CA PRO A 35 -0.95 -17.11 -1.89
C PRO A 35 -0.77 -18.63 -1.72
N PHE A 36 -1.30 -19.23 -0.64
CA PHE A 36 -1.08 -20.63 -0.23
C PHE A 36 0.39 -21.07 -0.18
N GLN A 37 1.30 -20.10 -0.13
CA GLN A 37 2.74 -20.26 -0.01
C GLN A 37 3.29 -19.14 0.88
N MET A 38 4.45 -19.37 1.48
CA MET A 38 5.15 -18.31 2.18
C MET A 38 5.66 -17.29 1.15
N LEU A 39 5.41 -16.01 1.44
CA LEU A 39 5.98 -14.91 0.69
C LEU A 39 7.15 -14.34 1.49
N ASP A 40 8.34 -14.41 0.91
CA ASP A 40 9.55 -13.89 1.54
C ASP A 40 9.48 -12.35 1.62
N ASN A 41 9.96 -11.80 2.74
CA ASN A 41 10.25 -10.37 2.91
C ASN A 41 9.06 -9.39 2.82
N ILE A 42 7.83 -9.81 3.15
CA ILE A 42 6.66 -8.88 3.20
C ILE A 42 6.11 -8.63 4.61
N TYR A 43 6.40 -9.51 5.57
CA TYR A 43 5.96 -9.39 6.98
C TYR A 43 7.11 -9.14 7.95
N GLY A 44 8.28 -8.72 7.44
CA GLY A 44 9.45 -8.43 8.25
C GLY A 44 9.28 -7.16 9.10
N GLU A 45 10.07 -7.05 10.16
CA GLU A 45 10.10 -5.88 11.04
C GLU A 45 10.53 -4.61 10.29
N ASP A 46 11.42 -4.77 9.31
CA ASP A 46 11.82 -3.73 8.36
C ASP A 46 10.63 -3.18 7.57
N ILE A 47 9.76 -4.07 7.06
CA ILE A 47 8.55 -3.68 6.35
C ILE A 47 7.55 -3.01 7.30
N MET A 48 7.35 -3.56 8.49
CA MET A 48 6.49 -2.94 9.51
C MET A 48 6.95 -1.51 9.84
N LYS A 49 8.25 -1.32 10.08
CA LYS A 49 8.85 0.00 10.34
C LYS A 49 8.65 0.97 9.17
N LEU A 50 8.77 0.48 7.93
CA LEU A 50 8.50 1.29 6.74
C LEU A 50 7.08 1.86 6.73
N TYR A 51 6.08 1.05 7.07
CA TYR A 51 4.69 1.52 7.15
C TYR A 51 4.42 2.39 8.38
N TRP A 52 5.11 2.15 9.49
CA TRP A 52 5.02 2.96 10.71
C TRP A 52 5.62 4.36 10.53
N GLN A 53 6.78 4.47 9.87
CA GLN A 53 7.53 5.72 9.67
C GLN A 53 6.91 6.66 8.62
N ARG A 54 5.80 6.27 7.99
CA ARG A 54 5.07 7.12 7.03
C ARG A 54 4.64 8.48 7.61
N ASP A 55 4.77 8.67 8.92
CA ASP A 55 4.33 9.85 9.66
C ASP A 55 5.13 11.14 9.44
N GLU A 56 6.35 11.11 8.88
CA GLU A 56 7.26 12.25 9.11
C GLU A 56 7.28 13.40 8.07
N HIS A 57 6.76 13.29 6.84
CA HIS A 57 6.88 14.42 5.89
C HIS A 57 5.70 14.59 4.94
N GLN A 58 4.72 15.39 5.36
CA GLN A 58 4.02 16.26 4.43
C GLN A 58 3.83 17.67 5.03
N PRO A 59 4.84 18.57 4.97
CA PRO A 59 4.58 19.98 4.84
C PRO A 59 4.56 20.33 3.34
N ASN A 60 3.49 21.00 2.93
CA ASN A 60 3.38 21.59 1.61
C ASN A 60 4.50 22.63 1.40
N SER A 61 5.15 22.54 0.23
CA SER A 61 5.75 23.65 -0.53
C SER A 61 7.14 24.21 -0.15
N SER A 62 8.01 24.14 -1.17
CA SER A 62 9.11 25.06 -1.51
C SER A 62 10.54 24.65 -1.16
N SER A 63 11.21 24.09 -2.18
CA SER A 63 12.61 24.35 -2.59
C SER A 63 13.68 24.60 -1.53
N ASN A 64 14.65 23.67 -1.42
CA ASN A 64 16.02 23.96 -1.83
C ASN A 64 16.78 22.64 -2.04
N GLY A 65 17.34 22.45 -3.23
CA GLY A 65 18.09 21.23 -3.56
C GLY A 65 19.45 21.22 -2.89
N ASN A 66 19.93 20.01 -2.56
CA ASN A 66 21.23 19.48 -3.00
C ASN A 66 21.60 18.25 -2.16
N SER A 67 21.69 17.07 -2.80
CA SER A 67 22.70 16.06 -2.44
C SER A 67 22.65 14.90 -3.42
N ASN A 68 23.80 14.68 -4.05
CA ASN A 68 24.09 13.63 -5.00
C ASN A 68 24.01 12.24 -4.34
N SER A 69 23.27 11.31 -4.94
CA SER A 69 23.54 9.89 -4.80
C SER A 69 23.11 9.17 -6.08
N SER A 70 24.08 8.86 -6.90
CA SER A 70 24.02 7.95 -8.03
C SER A 70 23.46 6.59 -7.61
N SER A 71 22.40 6.11 -8.25
CA SER A 71 22.20 4.69 -8.63
C SER A 71 20.97 4.53 -9.51
N SER A 72 21.17 3.80 -10.60
CA SER A 72 20.25 3.55 -11.72
C SER A 72 18.93 2.88 -11.32
N GLY A 73 17.83 3.29 -11.96
CA GLY A 73 16.56 2.56 -11.93
C GLY A 73 15.36 3.33 -12.48
N ASN A 74 15.15 3.20 -13.79
CA ASN A 74 13.96 3.41 -14.64
C ASN A 74 12.72 4.18 -14.11
N ASN A 75 12.30 5.15 -14.93
CA ASN A 75 11.09 5.96 -14.84
C ASN A 75 9.78 5.16 -15.03
N GLU A 76 8.87 5.24 -14.06
CA GLU A 76 7.41 5.19 -14.29
C GLU A 76 6.75 6.30 -13.46
N SER A 77 5.98 7.16 -14.14
CA SER A 77 5.43 8.40 -13.62
C SER A 77 4.06 8.22 -12.95
N GLN A 78 3.84 9.05 -11.92
CA GLN A 78 2.57 9.54 -11.34
C GLN A 78 1.90 8.76 -10.19
N GLY A 79 1.81 9.44 -9.03
CA GLY A 79 0.91 9.13 -7.91
C GLY A 79 1.60 9.24 -6.54
N GLY A 80 1.51 10.40 -5.88
CA GLY A 80 2.35 10.79 -4.75
C GLY A 80 2.56 9.75 -3.65
N ASN A 81 3.84 9.50 -3.30
CA ASN A 81 4.39 8.92 -2.05
C ASN A 81 3.56 7.86 -1.30
N ARG A 82 2.75 7.05 -2.00
CA ARG A 82 1.86 6.07 -1.38
C ARG A 82 2.53 4.71 -1.44
N LEU A 83 2.92 4.19 -0.28
CA LEU A 83 3.43 2.83 -0.11
C LEU A 83 2.45 1.82 -0.73
N LYS A 84 2.99 0.66 -1.12
CA LYS A 84 2.21 -0.43 -1.73
C LYS A 84 1.05 -0.85 -0.81
N PRO A 85 -0.05 -1.37 -1.37
CA PRO A 85 -1.13 -1.93 -0.56
C PRO A 85 -0.59 -3.02 0.36
N HIS A 86 -0.90 -2.88 1.66
CA HIS A 86 -0.47 -3.83 2.67
C HIS A 86 -1.37 -3.74 3.90
N VAL A 87 -1.47 -4.83 4.67
CA VAL A 87 -2.23 -4.86 5.92
C VAL A 87 -1.68 -3.86 6.95
N TYR A 88 -0.36 -3.67 6.99
CA TYR A 88 0.27 -2.68 7.88
C TYR A 88 -0.13 -1.24 7.55
N ALA A 89 -0.43 -0.93 6.28
CA ALA A 89 -0.95 0.39 5.94
C ALA A 89 -2.35 0.61 6.54
N ILE A 90 -3.23 -0.39 6.48
CA ILE A 90 -4.58 -0.30 7.07
C ILE A 90 -4.51 -0.19 8.59
N ALA A 91 -3.66 -1.00 9.23
CA ALA A 91 -3.45 -0.96 10.66
C ALA A 91 -2.89 0.41 11.12
N GLN A 92 -1.92 0.94 10.39
CA GLN A 92 -1.35 2.26 10.67
C GLN A 92 -2.39 3.37 10.50
N ASP A 93 -3.16 3.34 9.41
CA ASP A 93 -4.22 4.32 9.18
C ASP A 93 -5.26 4.31 10.30
N ALA A 94 -5.72 3.12 10.73
CA ALA A 94 -6.65 2.99 11.86
C ALA A 94 -6.04 3.48 13.18
N TYR A 95 -4.82 3.08 13.49
CA TYR A 95 -4.13 3.52 14.71
C TYR A 95 -3.96 5.05 14.77
N ARG A 96 -3.61 5.66 13.63
CA ARG A 96 -3.45 7.11 13.53
C ARG A 96 -4.76 7.86 13.72
N LEU A 97 -5.84 7.41 13.07
CA LEU A 97 -7.15 8.04 13.20
C LEU A 97 -7.65 7.96 14.66
N LEU A 98 -7.43 6.83 15.32
CA LEU A 98 -7.73 6.67 16.74
C LEU A 98 -6.99 7.69 17.62
N LEU A 99 -5.69 7.93 17.37
CA LEU A 99 -4.88 8.83 18.18
C LEU A 99 -5.11 10.32 17.89
N HIS A 100 -5.26 10.70 16.62
CA HIS A 100 -5.30 12.11 16.21
C HIS A 100 -6.71 12.68 16.15
N GLU A 101 -7.69 11.89 15.69
CA GLU A 101 -9.07 12.35 15.51
C GLU A 101 -9.94 11.98 16.72
N GLY A 102 -9.50 11.00 17.54
CA GLY A 102 -10.22 10.54 18.71
C GLY A 102 -11.43 9.66 18.39
N ASP A 103 -11.57 9.26 17.13
CA ASP A 103 -12.66 8.42 16.64
C ASP A 103 -12.32 6.94 16.77
N ASP A 104 -13.25 6.16 17.33
CA ASP A 104 -13.11 4.69 17.42
C ASP A 104 -12.99 4.06 16.03
N GLN A 105 -11.97 3.23 15.84
CA GLN A 105 -11.72 2.53 14.56
C GLN A 105 -12.04 1.04 14.66
N SER A 106 -12.54 0.47 13.57
CA SER A 106 -12.76 -0.97 13.45
C SER A 106 -12.25 -1.47 12.10
N ILE A 107 -11.67 -2.68 12.10
CA ILE A 107 -11.24 -3.38 10.88
C ILE A 107 -12.11 -4.63 10.76
N LEU A 108 -12.96 -4.67 9.74
CA LEU A 108 -13.75 -5.85 9.41
C LEU A 108 -12.97 -6.75 8.45
N VAL A 109 -12.84 -8.03 8.79
CA VAL A 109 -12.27 -9.07 7.94
C VAL A 109 -13.39 -10.04 7.56
N SER A 110 -13.56 -10.28 6.26
CA SER A 110 -14.57 -11.19 5.70
C SER A 110 -13.91 -12.39 5.03
#